data_AF-A0A654BM34-F1
#
_entry.id   AF-A0A654BM34-F1
#
_cell.length_a   1.000
_cell.length_b   1.000
_cell.length_c   1.000
_cell.angle_alpha   90.00
_cell.angle_beta   90.00
_cell.angle_gamma   90.00
#
_symmetry.space_group_name_H-M   'P 1'
#
loop_
_entity.id
_entity.type
_entity.pdbx_description
1 polymer ?
#
loop_
_entity_poly.entity_id
_entity_poly.type
_entity_poly.pdbx_seq_one_letter_code
_entity_poly.pdbx_strand_id
1 'polypeptide(L)'
;MKHQAYFTRALKANDPRYARVFGKLGYDRADIGSDGAATLKPTGTGGTADDLEQLRAEYQAAVGKKPYHGWDAAVLREKIVEAKGSQV
;
A
#
# COMPACT_ATOMS: atom_id res chain seq x y z
N MET A 1 10.13 22.70 -8.62
CA MET A 1 8.75 22.79 -9.15
C MET A 1 7.84 23.32 -8.06
N LYS A 2 7.13 24.44 -8.29
CA LYS A 2 6.28 25.14 -7.28
C LYS A 2 4.78 24.78 -7.41
N HIS A 3 4.44 23.57 -7.85
CA HIS A 3 3.07 23.27 -8.28
C HIS A 3 2.09 22.84 -7.17
N GLN A 4 2.54 22.61 -5.93
CA GLN A 4 1.69 22.03 -4.88
C GLN A 4 1.33 23.00 -3.73
N ALA A 5 1.75 24.27 -3.80
CA ALA A 5 1.54 25.22 -2.70
C ALA A 5 0.04 25.48 -2.40
N TYR A 6 -0.78 25.50 -3.45
CA TYR A 6 -2.21 25.76 -3.32
C TYR A 6 -2.97 24.59 -2.67
N PHE A 7 -2.61 23.34 -3.03
CA PHE A 7 -3.19 22.13 -2.45
C PHE A 7 -2.91 22.02 -0.95
N THR A 8 -1.65 22.22 -0.54
CA THR A 8 -1.25 22.25 0.87
C THR A 8 -1.97 23.37 1.64
N ARG A 9 -2.14 24.55 1.03
CA ARG A 9 -2.84 25.68 1.66
C ARG A 9 -4.33 25.39 1.85
N ALA A 10 -4.99 24.79 0.87
CA ALA A 10 -6.41 24.43 0.95
C ALA A 10 -6.67 23.35 2.02
N LEU A 11 -5.76 22.37 2.16
CA LEU A 11 -5.81 21.38 3.25
C LEU A 11 -5.65 22.05 4.62
N LYS A 12 -4.63 22.90 4.79
CA LYS A 12 -4.38 23.59 6.08
C LYS A 12 -5.52 24.50 6.51
N ALA A 13 -6.18 25.16 5.56
CA ALA A 13 -7.30 26.05 5.82
C ALA A 13 -8.66 25.33 5.90
N ASN A 14 -8.71 24.02 5.63
CA ASN A 14 -9.93 23.23 5.48
C ASN A 14 -10.98 23.94 4.59
N ASP A 15 -10.57 24.34 3.38
CA ASP A 15 -11.40 25.17 2.49
C ASP A 15 -12.68 24.42 2.03
N PRO A 16 -13.89 24.95 2.30
CA PRO A 16 -15.16 24.31 1.93
C PRO A 16 -15.30 23.99 0.44
N ARG A 17 -14.65 24.75 -0.44
CA ARG A 17 -14.69 24.52 -1.89
C ARG A 17 -14.05 23.19 -2.27
N TYR A 18 -13.05 22.77 -1.51
CA TYR A 18 -12.28 21.56 -1.78
C TYR A 18 -12.73 20.37 -0.94
N ALA A 19 -13.62 20.55 0.05
CA ALA A 19 -14.10 19.49 0.94
C ALA A 19 -14.59 18.23 0.19
N ARG A 20 -15.37 18.41 -0.88
CA ARG A 20 -15.88 17.27 -1.69
C ARG A 20 -14.76 16.51 -2.42
N VAL A 21 -13.75 17.22 -2.89
CA VAL A 21 -12.59 16.63 -3.59
C VAL A 21 -11.69 15.92 -2.57
N PHE A 22 -11.42 16.57 -1.45
CA PHE A 22 -10.64 16.00 -0.35
C PHE A 22 -11.29 14.76 0.24
N GLY A 23 -12.62 14.72 0.42
CA GLY A 23 -13.32 13.49 0.83
C GLY A 23 -13.18 12.35 -0.16
N LYS A 24 -13.27 12.62 -1.47
CA LYS A 24 -13.02 11.58 -2.49
C LYS A 24 -11.58 11.06 -2.50
N LEU A 25 -10.61 11.92 -2.19
CA LEU A 25 -9.20 11.53 -2.07
C LEU A 25 -8.86 10.93 -0.68
N GLY A 26 -9.78 10.93 0.28
CA GLY A 26 -9.54 10.40 1.62
C GLY A 26 -8.85 11.38 2.59
N TYR A 27 -8.79 12.67 2.26
CA TYR A 27 -8.26 13.75 3.12
C TYR A 27 -9.31 14.36 4.07
N ASP A 28 -10.53 13.81 4.12
CA ASP A 28 -11.64 14.29 4.97
C ASP A 28 -11.45 13.96 6.46
N ARG A 29 -10.60 12.98 6.77
CA ARG A 29 -10.16 12.75 8.16
C ARG A 29 -9.10 13.79 8.52
N ALA A 30 -9.45 14.69 9.44
CA ALA A 30 -8.60 15.73 10.03
C ALA A 30 -7.43 15.18 10.87
N ASP A 31 -6.90 14.01 10.51
CA ASP A 31 -5.82 13.31 11.21
C ASP A 31 -4.46 13.64 10.57
N ILE A 32 -4.36 14.73 9.80
CA ILE A 32 -3.06 15.35 9.50
C ILE A 32 -2.66 16.20 10.70
N GLY A 33 -2.48 15.53 11.85
CA GLY A 33 -1.53 15.98 12.83
C GLY A 33 -0.15 15.79 12.21
N SER A 34 0.56 16.89 11.99
CA SER A 34 2.01 16.84 11.85
C SER A 34 2.53 16.15 13.11
N ASP A 35 2.93 14.89 12.97
CA ASP A 35 3.87 14.10 13.78
C ASP A 35 3.53 12.61 13.65
N GLY A 36 3.76 12.04 12.46
CA GLY A 36 3.55 10.61 12.25
C GLY A 36 3.56 10.24 10.78
N ALA A 37 4.66 9.65 10.33
CA ALA A 37 4.82 9.06 9.01
C ALA A 37 3.92 7.81 8.86
N ALA A 38 2.60 7.97 8.87
CA ALA A 38 1.65 6.93 8.53
C ALA A 38 1.43 6.95 7.02
N THR A 39 2.16 6.07 6.35
CA THR A 39 2.02 5.73 4.94
C THR A 39 0.54 5.42 4.67
N LEU A 40 -0.11 6.21 3.81
CA LEU A 40 -1.41 5.87 3.24
C LEU A 40 -1.26 4.53 2.52
N LYS A 41 -1.67 3.44 3.18
CA LYS A 41 -1.79 2.12 2.55
C LYS A 41 -3.02 2.18 1.63
N PRO A 42 -2.88 2.11 0.30
CA PRO A 42 -4.05 1.98 -0.55
C PRO A 42 -4.74 0.67 -0.19
N THR A 43 -5.99 0.78 0.26
CA THR A 43 -6.84 -0.36 0.63
C THR A 43 -7.29 -1.06 -0.65
N GLY A 44 -6.36 -1.80 -1.25
CA GLY A 44 -6.64 -2.80 -2.27
C GLY A 44 -7.02 -4.10 -1.56
N THR A 45 -8.25 -4.54 -1.83
CA THR A 45 -8.88 -5.82 -1.52
C THR A 45 -7.94 -6.98 -1.14
N GLY A 46 -8.14 -7.51 0.08
CA GLY A 46 -8.05 -8.95 0.36
C GLY A 46 -6.70 -9.51 0.81
N GLY A 47 -6.37 -9.30 2.08
CA GLY A 47 -5.30 -10.03 2.78
C GLY A 47 -4.69 -9.18 3.87
N THR A 48 -4.84 -9.62 5.12
CA THR A 48 -4.10 -9.06 6.25
C THR A 48 -2.63 -8.95 5.87
N ALA A 49 -1.99 -7.81 6.12
CA ALA A 49 -0.62 -7.55 5.67
C ALA A 49 0.36 -8.67 6.09
N ASP A 50 0.06 -9.29 7.23
CA ASP A 50 0.77 -10.41 7.82
C ASP A 50 0.72 -11.67 6.95
N ASP A 51 -0.40 -11.96 6.28
CA ASP A 51 -0.54 -13.12 5.38
C ASP A 51 0.35 -12.98 4.14
N LEU A 52 0.43 -11.76 3.60
CA LEU A 52 1.31 -11.47 2.47
C LEU A 52 2.79 -11.55 2.86
N GLU A 53 3.14 -11.14 4.08
CA GLU A 53 4.51 -11.26 4.59
C GLU A 53 4.93 -12.72 4.78
N GLN A 54 4.06 -13.56 5.33
CA GLN A 54 4.29 -15.01 5.45
C GLN A 54 4.50 -15.66 4.08
N LEU A 55 3.62 -15.39 3.11
CA LEU A 55 3.76 -15.93 1.76
C LEU A 55 5.06 -15.48 1.08
N ARG A 56 5.50 -14.24 1.32
CA ARG A 56 6.77 -13.75 0.78
C ARG A 56 7.98 -14.45 1.41
N ALA A 57 7.95 -14.69 2.72
CA ALA A 57 8.99 -15.43 3.43
C ALA A 57 9.08 -16.87 2.93
N GLU A 58 7.94 -17.53 2.72
CA GLU A 58 7.86 -18.89 2.20
C GLU A 58 8.40 -18.99 0.77
N TYR A 59 8.02 -18.06 -0.12
CA TYR A 59 8.58 -17.99 -1.47
C TYR A 59 10.09 -17.77 -1.45
N GLN A 60 10.59 -16.88 -0.60
CA GLN A 60 12.01 -16.62 -0.47
C GLN A 60 12.77 -17.85 0.05
N ALA A 61 12.18 -18.63 0.95
CA ALA A 61 12.78 -19.89 1.42
C ALA A 61 12.82 -20.96 0.31
N ALA A 62 11.79 -21.05 -0.52
CA ALA A 62 11.72 -22.03 -1.61
C ALA A 62 12.62 -21.67 -2.80
N VAL A 63 12.69 -20.38 -3.19
CA VAL A 63 13.44 -19.93 -4.39
C VAL A 63 14.81 -19.37 -4.06
N GLY A 64 15.06 -18.96 -2.82
CA GLY A 64 16.25 -18.22 -2.40
C GLY A 64 16.30 -16.77 -2.91
N LYS A 65 15.28 -16.32 -3.65
CA LYS A 65 15.20 -14.95 -4.20
C LYS A 65 14.05 -14.19 -3.57
N LYS A 66 14.24 -12.88 -3.40
CA LYS A 66 13.22 -12.00 -2.84
C LYS A 66 12.03 -11.86 -3.83
N PRO A 67 10.78 -12.08 -3.39
CA PRO A 67 9.60 -11.93 -4.26
C PRO A 67 9.37 -10.46 -4.65
N TYR A 68 8.73 -10.25 -5.81
CA TYR A 68 8.34 -8.92 -6.23
C TYR A 68 7.22 -8.38 -5.33
N HIS A 69 7.40 -7.17 -4.79
CA HIS A 69 6.45 -6.59 -3.83
C HIS A 69 5.08 -6.26 -4.43
N GLY A 70 4.97 -6.14 -5.76
CA GLY A 70 3.71 -5.92 -6.46
C GLY A 70 2.88 -7.18 -6.72
N TRP A 71 3.35 -8.37 -6.30
CA TRP A 71 2.55 -9.58 -6.36
C TRP A 71 1.54 -9.64 -5.21
N ASP A 72 0.35 -10.13 -5.53
CA ASP A 72 -0.71 -10.40 -4.57
C ASP A 72 -0.57 -11.81 -3.94
N ALA A 73 -1.48 -12.14 -3.03
CA ALA A 73 -1.48 -13.44 -2.35
C ALA A 73 -1.75 -14.62 -3.30
N ALA A 74 -2.47 -14.40 -4.41
CA ALA A 74 -2.78 -15.45 -5.37
C ALA A 74 -1.54 -15.82 -6.17
N VAL A 75 -0.85 -14.81 -6.74
CA VAL A 75 0.39 -14.95 -7.50
C VAL A 75 1.50 -15.55 -6.63
N LEU A 76 1.63 -15.11 -5.37
CA LEU A 76 2.62 -15.68 -4.45
C LEU A 76 2.38 -17.17 -4.21
N ARG A 77 1.13 -17.60 -4.00
CA ARG A 77 0.79 -19.02 -3.79
C ARG A 77 1.11 -19.86 -5.01
N GLU A 78 0.74 -19.39 -6.21
CA GLU A 78 1.06 -20.06 -7.47
C GLU A 78 2.58 -20.24 -7.64
N LYS A 79 3.33 -19.18 -7.38
CA LYS A 79 4.80 -19.17 -7.49
C LYS A 79 5.49 -20.06 -6.46
N ILE A 80 4.94 -20.19 -5.24
CA ILE A 80 5.44 -21.14 -4.23
C ILE A 80 5.23 -22.59 -4.70
N VAL A 81 4.07 -22.90 -5.29
CA VAL A 81 3.79 -24.25 -5.82
C VAL A 81 4.73 -24.58 -6.98
N GLU A 82 4.94 -23.64 -7.90
CA GLU A 82 5.87 -23.78 -9.03
C GLU A 82 7.31 -24.03 -8.55
N ALA A 83 7.78 -23.24 -7.57
CA ALA A 83 9.12 -23.37 -6.99
C ALA A 83 9.32 -24.72 -6.29
N LYS A 84 8.33 -25.18 -5.53
CA LYS A 84 8.36 -26.48 -4.85
C LYS A 84 8.26 -27.65 -5.83
N GLY A 85 7.52 -27.50 -6.92
CA GLY A 85 7.37 -28.52 -7.96
C GLY A 85 8.57 -28.64 -8.91
N SER A 86 9.34 -27.56 -9.09
CA SER A 86 10.54 -27.55 -9.94
C SER A 86 11.81 -28.06 -9.24
N GLN A 87 11.70 -28.49 -7.98
CA GLN A 87 12.78 -29.13 -7.23
C GLN A 87 12.70 -30.67 -7.40
N VAL A 88 12.87 -31.13 -8.63
CA VAL A 88 13.14 -32.53 -9.02
C VAL A 88 14.23 -32.51 -10.08
#